data_AF-A0A3B4WBL8-F1
#
_entry.id   AF-A0A3B4WBL8-F1
#
_cell.length_a   1.000
_cell.length_b   1.000
_cell.length_c   1.000
_cell.angle_alpha   90.00
_cell.angle_beta   90.00
_cell.angle_gamma   90.00
#
_symmetry.space_group_name_H-M   'P 1'
#
loop_
_entity.id
_entity.type
_entity.pdbx_description
1 polymer ?
#
loop_
_entity_poly.entity_id
_entity_poly.type
_entity_poly.pdbx_seq_one_letter_code
_entity_poly.pdbx_strand_id
1 'polypeptide(L)'
;SQTKKNKKYTNSPQPGSSGCGFLMSVVVHGDAALNEQEKELNQRLRRLYPAVNENETPLPRSWSPKDKFSYIGLSQNNLRVHYKGHGKTPKDAASVRATHPIPAACGVYYFEVKIISKGRDGYMGIGLSAQGVNMNRLPEGTSSNLSQKFTWIQG
;
A
#
# COMPACT_ATOMS: atom_id res chain seq x y z
N SER A 1 -2.93 1.21 51.55
CA SER A 1 -1.54 0.90 51.22
C SER A 1 -1.45 -0.42 50.48
N GLN A 2 -0.74 -0.41 49.34
CA GLN A 2 -0.42 -1.59 48.52
C GLN A 2 0.66 -2.45 49.18
N THR A 3 0.58 -3.78 49.05
CA THR A 3 1.70 -4.74 48.98
C THR A 3 1.16 -6.07 48.40
N LYS A 4 1.39 -6.40 47.11
CA LYS A 4 2.53 -7.09 46.47
C LYS A 4 2.77 -8.57 46.86
N LYS A 5 2.54 -9.43 45.85
CA LYS A 5 3.47 -10.40 45.22
C LYS A 5 3.43 -11.91 45.59
N ASN A 6 3.30 -12.66 44.48
CA ASN A 6 4.05 -13.84 44.04
C ASN A 6 3.77 -15.21 44.67
N LYS A 7 3.16 -16.09 43.87
CA LYS A 7 3.27 -17.53 44.05
C LYS A 7 4.18 -18.12 42.97
N LYS A 8 5.37 -18.51 43.41
CA LYS A 8 6.34 -19.37 42.72
C LYS A 8 5.75 -20.79 42.67
N TYR A 9 5.80 -21.44 41.51
CA TYR A 9 5.75 -22.90 41.44
C TYR A 9 6.95 -23.39 40.64
N THR A 10 7.73 -24.24 41.29
CA THR A 10 8.83 -25.03 40.73
C THR A 10 8.29 -26.40 40.36
N ASN A 11 8.80 -27.01 39.29
CA ASN A 11 9.46 -28.33 39.30
C ASN A 11 9.73 -28.84 37.87
N SER A 12 10.97 -29.33 37.68
CA SER A 12 11.61 -30.06 36.57
C SER A 12 10.95 -31.44 36.32
N PRO A 13 11.43 -32.38 35.44
CA PRO A 13 12.57 -32.40 34.50
C PRO A 13 12.25 -32.95 33.07
N GLN A 14 13.24 -32.99 32.17
CA GLN A 14 13.16 -33.67 30.85
C GLN A 14 13.25 -35.20 30.97
N PRO A 15 12.70 -35.97 30.00
CA PRO A 15 13.59 -36.71 29.09
C PRO A 15 13.06 -36.95 27.64
N GLY A 16 13.99 -37.13 26.69
CA GLY A 16 13.96 -38.24 25.73
C GLY A 16 13.18 -38.12 24.40
N SER A 17 13.93 -37.88 23.33
CA SER A 17 13.83 -38.45 21.96
C SER A 17 12.45 -38.92 21.44
N SER A 18 12.00 -38.30 20.35
CA SER A 18 11.39 -39.01 19.21
C SER A 18 11.45 -38.10 17.98
N GLY A 19 12.18 -38.55 16.96
CA GLY A 19 12.23 -37.88 15.67
C GLY A 19 10.84 -37.77 15.09
N CYS A 20 10.44 -36.55 14.76
CA CYS A 20 9.41 -36.29 13.78
C CYS A 20 9.99 -35.22 12.86
N GLY A 21 10.45 -35.65 11.69
CA GLY A 21 10.81 -34.75 10.61
C GLY A 21 9.57 -33.96 10.23
N PHE A 22 9.46 -32.74 10.75
CA PHE A 22 8.56 -31.76 10.17
C PHE A 22 9.21 -31.29 8.88
N LEU A 23 8.69 -31.86 7.80
CA LEU A 23 8.89 -31.45 6.42
C LEU A 23 8.83 -29.91 6.34
N MET A 24 9.96 -29.31 5.97
CA MET A 24 10.00 -27.98 5.35
C MET A 24 9.21 -28.07 4.05
N SER A 25 7.88 -27.98 4.12
CA SER A 25 7.03 -28.03 2.93
C SER A 25 6.58 -26.62 2.58
N VAL A 26 7.23 -26.10 1.53
CA VAL A 26 6.77 -25.07 0.60
C VAL A 26 6.56 -23.66 1.18
N VAL A 27 7.64 -22.87 1.16
CA VAL A 27 7.53 -21.40 0.95
C VAL A 27 8.13 -20.98 -0.41
N VAL A 28 8.70 -21.91 -1.18
CA VAL A 28 9.47 -21.59 -2.40
C VAL A 28 8.61 -21.12 -3.59
N HIS A 29 7.28 -21.30 -3.57
CA HIS A 29 6.40 -20.89 -4.67
C HIS A 29 5.93 -19.42 -4.60
N GLY A 30 6.07 -18.75 -3.46
CA GLY A 30 5.64 -17.35 -3.31
C GLY A 30 6.56 -16.36 -4.01
N ASP A 31 7.86 -16.57 -3.92
CA ASP A 31 8.85 -15.60 -4.41
C ASP A 31 9.01 -15.62 -5.94
N ALA A 32 8.87 -16.80 -6.56
CA ALA A 32 9.00 -16.93 -8.01
C ALA A 32 7.85 -16.27 -8.77
N ALA A 33 6.60 -16.50 -8.33
CA ALA A 33 5.41 -15.94 -8.96
C ALA A 33 5.34 -14.40 -8.84
N LEU A 34 5.78 -13.85 -7.70
CA LEU A 34 5.86 -12.40 -7.50
C LEU A 34 6.92 -11.75 -8.41
N ASN A 35 8.06 -12.41 -8.57
CA ASN A 35 9.13 -11.96 -9.45
C ASN A 35 8.71 -11.96 -10.93
N GLU A 36 7.90 -12.93 -11.36
CA GLU A 36 7.35 -12.96 -12.73
C GLU A 36 6.40 -11.80 -13.01
N GLN A 37 5.48 -11.50 -12.09
CA GLN A 37 4.56 -10.37 -12.22
C GLN A 37 5.31 -9.04 -12.30
N GLU A 38 6.36 -8.88 -11.50
CA GLU A 38 7.20 -7.68 -11.56
C GLU A 38 7.95 -7.59 -12.89
N LYS A 39 8.48 -8.70 -13.42
CA LYS A 39 9.14 -8.71 -14.74
C LYS A 39 8.17 -8.33 -15.86
N GLU A 40 6.95 -8.87 -15.85
CA GLU A 40 5.93 -8.53 -16.85
C GLU A 40 5.57 -7.04 -16.78
N LEU A 41 5.36 -6.50 -15.57
CA LEU A 41 5.10 -5.08 -15.36
C LEU A 41 6.25 -4.23 -15.90
N ASN A 42 7.50 -4.56 -15.58
CA ASN A 42 8.69 -3.85 -16.08
C ASN A 42 8.75 -3.86 -17.60
N GLN A 43 8.50 -5.01 -18.25
CA GLN A 43 8.47 -5.09 -19.70
C GLN A 43 7.36 -4.22 -20.31
N ARG A 44 6.17 -4.21 -19.70
CA ARG A 44 5.04 -3.39 -20.15
C ARG A 44 5.34 -1.90 -20.00
N LEU A 45 5.91 -1.47 -18.87
CA LEU A 45 6.27 -0.07 -18.64
C LEU A 45 7.32 0.42 -19.63
N ARG A 46 8.36 -0.39 -19.92
CA ARG A 46 9.39 -0.06 -20.92
C ARG A 46 8.80 0.09 -22.33
N ARG A 47 7.79 -0.70 -22.68
CA ARG A 47 7.10 -0.58 -23.97
C ARG A 47 6.21 0.66 -24.05
N LEU A 48 5.52 1.02 -22.96
CA LEU A 48 4.62 2.16 -22.91
C LEU A 48 5.36 3.49 -22.79
N TYR A 49 6.47 3.52 -22.04
CA TYR A 49 7.20 4.73 -21.68
C TYR A 49 8.70 4.59 -22.01
N PRO A 50 9.07 4.36 -23.29
CA PRO A 50 10.46 4.08 -23.67
C PRO A 50 11.42 5.26 -23.43
N ALA A 51 10.91 6.48 -23.33
CA ALA A 51 11.70 7.68 -23.06
C ALA A 51 11.99 7.92 -21.56
N VAL A 52 11.41 7.12 -20.66
CA VAL A 52 11.60 7.30 -19.21
C VAL A 52 12.85 6.56 -18.74
N ASN A 53 13.78 7.30 -18.14
CA ASN A 53 14.90 6.72 -17.40
C ASN A 53 14.47 6.43 -15.96
N GLU A 54 14.20 5.16 -15.65
CA GLU A 54 13.72 4.74 -14.33
C GLU A 54 14.77 4.84 -13.22
N ASN A 55 16.06 4.96 -13.54
CA ASN A 55 17.12 5.18 -12.54
C ASN A 55 17.11 6.61 -11.99
N GLU A 56 16.66 7.57 -12.81
CA GLU A 56 16.57 8.99 -12.43
C GLU A 56 15.15 9.36 -11.99
N THR A 57 14.15 8.89 -12.74
CA THR A 57 12.74 9.22 -12.54
C THR A 57 11.89 7.95 -12.52
N PRO A 58 11.88 7.21 -11.40
CA PRO A 58 11.14 5.95 -11.30
C PRO A 58 9.63 6.15 -11.46
N LEU A 59 8.98 5.21 -12.16
CA LEU A 59 7.54 5.25 -12.38
C LEU A 59 6.75 4.81 -11.13
N PRO A 60 5.53 5.34 -10.90
CA PRO A 60 4.68 4.87 -9.83
C PRO A 60 4.13 3.46 -10.12
N ARG A 61 4.55 2.49 -9.29
CA ARG A 61 4.15 1.08 -9.40
C ARG A 61 3.15 0.62 -8.34
N SER A 62 3.06 1.32 -7.21
CA SER A 62 2.17 0.97 -6.11
C SER A 62 1.80 2.19 -5.25
N TRP A 63 0.84 2.00 -4.34
CA TRP A 63 0.50 3.00 -3.34
C TRP A 63 1.58 3.09 -2.25
N SER A 64 1.85 4.30 -1.76
CA SER A 64 2.89 4.52 -0.77
C SER A 64 2.44 4.09 0.63
N PRO A 65 3.17 3.21 1.32
CA PRO A 65 2.87 2.88 2.71
C PRO A 65 3.22 4.02 3.68
N LYS A 66 4.09 4.94 3.24
CA LYS A 66 4.54 6.11 4.02
C LYS A 66 3.67 7.33 3.76
N ASP A 67 3.30 7.55 2.51
CA ASP A 67 2.56 8.74 2.07
C ASP A 67 1.06 8.44 1.95
N LYS A 68 0.47 8.15 3.11
CA LYS A 68 -0.95 7.82 3.25
C LYS A 68 -1.50 8.31 4.58
N PHE A 69 -2.81 8.54 4.63
CA PHE A 69 -3.48 8.80 5.89
C PHE A 69 -3.59 7.55 6.78
N SER A 70 -3.79 7.74 8.08
CA SER A 70 -3.84 6.66 9.08
C SER A 70 -5.02 5.71 8.86
N TYR A 71 -6.14 6.20 8.33
CA TYR A 71 -7.34 5.42 7.98
C TYR A 71 -7.23 4.63 6.68
N ILE A 72 -6.09 4.68 5.98
CA ILE A 72 -5.84 3.83 4.81
C ILE A 72 -5.06 2.58 5.23
N GLY A 73 -5.61 1.42 4.89
CA GLY A 73 -4.91 0.14 4.86
C GLY A 73 -4.47 -0.23 3.45
N LEU A 74 -3.29 -0.83 3.32
CA LEU A 74 -2.75 -1.34 2.04
C LEU A 74 -2.57 -2.85 2.12
N SER A 75 -2.79 -3.53 1.00
CA SER A 75 -2.61 -4.98 0.85
C SER A 75 -2.31 -5.31 -0.62
N GLN A 76 -2.06 -6.59 -0.94
CA GLN A 76 -1.73 -7.05 -2.30
C GLN A 76 -0.58 -6.24 -2.90
N ASN A 77 0.58 -6.29 -2.25
CA ASN A 77 1.79 -5.55 -2.67
C ASN A 77 1.57 -4.04 -2.79
N ASN A 78 0.75 -3.49 -1.89
CA ASN A 78 0.33 -2.09 -1.86
C ASN A 78 -0.43 -1.65 -3.13
N LEU A 79 -1.11 -2.56 -3.84
CA LEU A 79 -1.99 -2.22 -4.96
C LEU A 79 -3.45 -2.10 -4.54
N ARG A 80 -3.83 -2.72 -3.42
CA ARG A 80 -5.20 -2.69 -2.91
C ARG A 80 -5.33 -1.80 -1.68
N VAL A 81 -6.17 -0.79 -1.81
CA VAL A 81 -6.50 0.21 -0.78
C VAL A 81 -7.78 -0.20 -0.05
N HIS A 82 -7.77 -0.10 1.27
CA HIS A 82 -8.94 -0.31 2.12
C HIS A 82 -9.14 0.87 3.07
N TYR A 83 -10.38 1.31 3.21
CA TYR A 83 -10.75 2.31 4.20
C TYR A 83 -11.05 1.64 5.55
N LYS A 84 -10.44 2.13 6.61
CA LYS A 84 -10.63 1.64 8.00
C LYS A 84 -10.97 2.76 8.99
N GLY A 85 -11.42 3.91 8.50
CA GLY A 85 -11.92 5.01 9.33
C GLY A 85 -13.39 4.82 9.72
N HIS A 86 -13.94 5.74 10.50
CA HIS A 86 -15.33 5.67 10.97
C HIS A 86 -16.35 6.10 9.91
N GLY A 87 -15.94 6.96 8.95
CA GLY A 87 -16.79 7.44 7.85
C GLY A 87 -18.08 8.13 8.31
N LYS A 88 -18.05 8.87 9.42
CA LYS A 88 -19.25 9.55 9.94
C LYS A 88 -19.33 11.01 9.50
N THR A 89 -18.17 11.62 9.25
CA THR A 89 -18.05 13.03 8.90
C THR A 89 -17.14 13.22 7.70
N PRO A 90 -17.25 14.34 6.97
CA PRO A 90 -16.30 14.71 5.92
C PRO A 90 -14.85 14.79 6.39
N LYS A 91 -14.60 14.96 7.69
CA LYS A 91 -13.27 14.99 8.30
C LYS A 91 -12.64 13.60 8.44
N ASP A 92 -13.43 12.53 8.23
CA ASP A 92 -12.96 11.15 8.22
C ASP A 92 -12.47 10.70 6.84
N ALA A 93 -12.50 11.61 5.87
CA ALA A 93 -11.77 11.57 4.62
C ALA A 93 -10.35 11.01 4.77
N ALA A 94 -9.94 10.12 3.89
CA ALA A 94 -8.59 9.59 3.89
C ALA A 94 -8.06 9.42 2.47
N SER A 95 -6.81 9.80 2.23
CA SER A 95 -6.17 9.59 0.93
C SER A 95 -4.81 8.91 1.03
N VAL A 96 -4.35 8.40 -0.11
CA VAL A 96 -3.02 7.82 -0.29
C VAL A 96 -2.48 8.23 -1.65
N ARG A 97 -1.18 8.54 -1.70
CA ARG A 97 -0.45 8.80 -2.95
C ARG A 97 0.34 7.57 -3.41
N ALA A 98 0.71 7.55 -4.69
CA ALA A 98 1.65 6.57 -5.22
C ALA A 98 3.06 6.75 -4.62
N THR A 99 3.95 5.79 -4.85
CA THR A 99 5.34 5.84 -4.36
C THR A 99 6.19 6.93 -5.00
N HIS A 100 5.92 7.27 -6.26
CA HIS A 100 6.69 8.23 -7.05
C HIS A 100 5.79 9.14 -7.89
N PRO A 101 6.24 10.36 -8.22
CA PRO A 101 5.59 11.18 -9.24
C PRO A 101 5.69 10.57 -10.63
N ILE A 102 4.75 10.95 -11.49
CA ILE A 102 4.69 10.67 -12.92
C ILE A 102 5.80 11.51 -13.59
N PRO A 103 6.79 10.87 -14.23
CA PRO A 103 7.84 11.57 -14.97
C PRO A 103 7.28 12.33 -16.18
N ALA A 104 7.78 13.54 -16.42
CA ALA A 104 7.40 14.33 -17.60
C ALA A 104 7.72 13.62 -18.92
N ALA A 105 8.80 12.80 -18.92
CA ALA A 105 9.20 11.98 -20.07
C ALA A 105 8.17 10.91 -20.48
N CYS A 106 7.11 10.68 -19.70
CA CYS A 106 6.01 9.80 -20.13
C CYS A 106 5.26 10.37 -21.33
N GLY A 107 5.22 11.70 -21.49
CA GLY A 107 4.31 12.39 -22.41
C GLY A 107 2.85 12.22 -21.97
N VAL A 108 2.27 11.05 -22.24
CA VAL A 108 0.94 10.66 -21.77
C VAL A 108 1.09 9.56 -20.75
N TYR A 109 0.41 9.68 -19.60
CA TYR A 109 0.45 8.68 -18.55
C TYR A 109 -0.94 8.09 -18.29
N TYR A 110 -1.05 6.75 -18.22
CA TYR A 110 -2.30 6.03 -18.01
C TYR A 110 -2.29 5.16 -16.76
N PHE A 111 -3.42 5.11 -16.04
CA PHE A 111 -3.66 4.15 -14.97
C PHE A 111 -5.14 3.86 -14.78
N GLU A 112 -5.41 2.68 -14.22
CA GLU A 112 -6.76 2.23 -13.89
C GLU A 112 -6.90 2.00 -12.40
N VAL A 113 -8.12 2.22 -11.90
CA VAL A 113 -8.52 1.86 -10.55
C VAL A 113 -9.80 1.06 -10.65
N LYS A 114 -9.76 -0.18 -10.15
CA LYS A 114 -10.94 -1.04 -10.07
C LYS A 114 -11.61 -0.87 -8.69
N ILE A 115 -12.87 -0.47 -8.69
CA ILE A 115 -13.67 -0.40 -7.45
C ILE A 115 -14.06 -1.83 -7.06
N ILE A 116 -13.54 -2.31 -5.93
CA ILE A 116 -13.85 -3.66 -5.43
C ILE A 116 -15.13 -3.67 -4.59
N SER A 117 -15.35 -2.60 -3.80
CA SER A 117 -16.55 -2.40 -2.99
C SER A 117 -16.76 -0.90 -2.81
N LYS A 118 -18.01 -0.45 -2.84
CA LYS A 118 -18.38 0.94 -2.57
C LYS A 118 -18.37 1.30 -1.07
N GLY A 119 -18.24 0.35 -0.16
CA GLY A 119 -18.39 0.64 1.28
C GLY A 119 -19.83 1.02 1.64
N ARG A 120 -20.02 1.93 2.61
CA ARG A 120 -21.37 2.36 3.03
C ARG A 120 -21.98 3.26 1.96
N ASP A 121 -21.33 4.38 1.69
CA ASP A 121 -21.89 5.45 0.86
C ASP A 121 -21.21 5.58 -0.52
N GLY A 122 -20.03 4.99 -0.72
CA GLY A 122 -19.35 5.06 -2.03
C GLY A 122 -18.62 6.36 -2.28
N TYR A 123 -18.32 7.15 -1.25
CA TYR A 123 -17.56 8.38 -1.39
C TYR A 123 -16.09 8.09 -1.70
N MET A 124 -15.80 8.01 -2.99
CA MET A 124 -14.47 7.74 -3.52
C MET A 124 -14.10 8.78 -4.57
N GLY A 125 -12.86 9.23 -4.56
CA GLY A 125 -12.29 10.14 -5.54
C GLY A 125 -10.97 9.58 -6.05
N ILE A 126 -10.73 9.65 -7.35
CA ILE A 126 -9.47 9.26 -7.99
C ILE A 126 -8.95 10.46 -8.74
N GLY A 127 -7.65 10.75 -8.61
CA GLY A 127 -7.07 11.90 -9.31
C GLY A 127 -5.57 12.02 -9.18
N LEU A 128 -5.09 13.24 -9.44
CA LEU A 128 -3.69 13.63 -9.31
C LEU A 128 -3.52 14.71 -8.23
N SER A 129 -2.46 14.61 -7.44
CA SER A 129 -2.12 15.54 -6.37
C SER A 129 -0.64 15.88 -6.43
N ALA A 130 -0.28 17.07 -5.97
CA ALA A 130 1.11 17.44 -5.78
C ALA A 130 1.68 16.77 -4.53
N GLN A 131 3.00 16.66 -4.47
CA GLN A 131 3.69 16.18 -3.28
C GLN A 131 3.44 17.14 -2.11
N GLY A 132 3.26 16.61 -0.89
CA GLY A 132 3.09 17.43 0.31
C GLY A 132 1.70 18.05 0.51
N VAL A 133 0.75 17.83 -0.39
CA VAL A 133 -0.65 18.25 -0.19
C VAL A 133 -1.25 17.50 1.00
N ASN A 134 -2.01 18.21 1.82
CA ASN A 134 -2.68 17.64 3.00
C ASN A 134 -3.61 16.49 2.58
N MET A 135 -3.36 15.29 3.12
CA MET A 135 -4.08 14.08 2.76
C MET A 135 -5.50 14.00 3.35
N ASN A 136 -5.88 14.96 4.20
CA ASN A 136 -7.17 15.04 4.90
C ASN A 136 -8.12 16.11 4.31
N ARG A 137 -7.97 16.48 3.03
CA ARG A 137 -8.86 17.42 2.32
C ARG A 137 -9.01 17.04 0.83
N LEU A 138 -10.09 17.51 0.22
CA LEU A 138 -10.27 17.48 -1.24
C LEU A 138 -9.21 18.40 -1.90
N PRO A 139 -8.60 18.00 -3.03
CA PRO A 139 -7.63 18.86 -3.70
C PRO A 139 -8.33 20.08 -4.31
N GLU A 140 -7.97 21.28 -3.86
CA GLU A 140 -8.33 22.54 -4.52
C GLU A 140 -7.35 22.76 -5.69
N GLY A 141 -7.90 22.82 -6.91
CA GLY A 141 -7.14 22.76 -8.15
C GLY A 141 -6.43 24.06 -8.49
N THR A 142 -5.20 24.25 -8.02
CA THR A 142 -4.21 25.16 -8.64
C THR A 142 -2.79 24.74 -8.21
N SER A 143 -2.15 23.86 -8.97
CA SER A 143 -0.69 23.70 -8.93
C SER A 143 -0.23 22.94 -10.16
N SER A 144 0.76 23.51 -10.86
CA SER A 144 1.41 22.94 -12.06
C SER A 144 2.22 21.65 -11.78
N ASN A 145 2.19 21.13 -10.55
CA ASN A 145 2.97 19.98 -10.09
C ASN A 145 2.07 18.81 -9.64
N LEU A 146 0.90 18.61 -10.26
CA LEU A 146 0.05 17.44 -10.03
C LEU A 146 0.68 16.18 -10.63
N SER A 147 1.76 15.70 -10.02
CA SER A 147 2.54 14.61 -10.57
C SER A 147 2.22 13.27 -9.91
N GLN A 148 1.50 13.20 -8.79
CA GLN A 148 1.28 11.92 -8.11
C GLN A 148 -0.17 11.45 -8.20
N LYS A 149 -0.38 10.18 -8.58
CA LYS A 149 -1.68 9.53 -8.44
C LYS A 149 -2.09 9.55 -6.97
N PHE A 150 -3.36 9.83 -6.71
CA PHE A 150 -3.94 9.61 -5.41
C PHE A 150 -5.35 9.02 -5.53
N THR A 151 -5.76 8.33 -4.47
CA THR A 151 -7.15 7.99 -4.25
C THR A 151 -7.60 8.53 -2.89
N TRP A 152 -8.84 8.98 -2.84
CA TRP A 152 -9.51 9.50 -1.66
C TRP A 152 -10.73 8.64 -1.38
N ILE A 153 -10.91 8.23 -0.13
CA ILE A 153 -12.03 7.41 0.30
C ILE A 153 -12.56 7.99 1.61
N GLN A 154 -13.88 8.13 1.67
CA GLN A 154 -14.64 8.36 2.89
C GLN A 154 -15.66 7.23 3.01
N GLY A 155 -15.74 6.65 4.21
CA GLY A 155 -16.52 5.45 4.50
C GLY A 155 -17.99 5.60 4.23
#